data_AF-A0A9P7EHA2-F1
#
_entry.id   AF-A0A9P7EHA2-F1
#
_cell.length_a   1.000
_cell.length_b   1.000
_cell.length_c   1.000
_cell.angle_alpha   90.00
_cell.angle_beta   90.00
_cell.angle_gamma   90.00
#
_symmetry.space_group_name_H-M   'P 1'
#
loop_
_entity.id
_entity.type
_entity.pdbx_description
1 polymer ?
#
loop_
_entity_poly.entity_id
_entity_poly.type
_entity_poly.pdbx_seq_one_letter_code
_entity_poly.pdbx_strand_id
1 'polypeptide(L)'
;MVLQLAALLMATIFGGIHCAAWFFSFPTYQEQMLWRISAVGITFTPWVCFLPKFIPDSLLGVVGFVFGLMCMVSVILYIAVRAVLLVLMFTTLRNLPSDAYKAVLWTNLVPHL
;
A
#
# COMPACT_ATOMS: atom_id res chain seq x y z
N MET A 1 -10.73 -18.50 -11.66
CA MET A 1 -10.24 -18.68 -10.29
C MET A 1 -8.73 -18.45 -10.17
N VAL A 2 -7.87 -19.20 -10.88
CA VAL A 2 -6.39 -19.08 -10.79
C VAL A 2 -5.88 -17.65 -11.04
N LEU A 3 -6.29 -17.01 -12.14
CA LEU A 3 -5.90 -15.63 -12.46
C LEU A 3 -6.30 -14.61 -11.37
N GLN A 4 -7.46 -14.80 -10.75
CA GLN A 4 -7.96 -13.89 -9.71
C GLN A 4 -7.18 -14.05 -8.40
N LEU A 5 -6.81 -15.29 -8.05
CA LEU A 5 -5.94 -15.56 -6.91
C LEU A 5 -4.54 -14.97 -7.13
N ALA A 6 -3.97 -15.14 -8.32
CA ALA A 6 -2.69 -14.54 -8.66
C ALA A 6 -2.74 -13.00 -8.57
N ALA A 7 -3.79 -12.37 -9.11
CA ALA A 7 -3.98 -10.93 -9.01
C ALA A 7 -4.15 -10.45 -7.56
N LEU A 8 -4.92 -11.18 -6.73
CA LEU A 8 -5.08 -10.89 -5.30
C LEU A 8 -3.75 -10.93 -4.57
N LEU A 9 -2.95 -11.98 -4.79
CA LEU A 9 -1.64 -12.13 -4.17
C LEU A 9 -0.69 -11.01 -4.60
N MET A 10 -0.59 -10.73 -5.90
CA MET A 10 0.24 -9.64 -6.41
C MET A 10 -0.17 -8.29 -5.80
N ALA A 11 -1.47 -7.99 -5.77
CA ALA A 11 -1.98 -6.75 -5.18
C ALA A 11 -1.70 -6.66 -3.68
N THR A 12 -1.89 -7.76 -2.94
CA THR A 12 -1.65 -7.82 -1.49
C THR A 12 -0.16 -7.65 -1.17
N ILE A 13 0.73 -8.34 -1.89
CA ILE A 13 2.18 -8.23 -1.74
C ILE A 13 2.63 -6.80 -2.07
N PHE A 14 2.18 -6.25 -3.18
CA PHE A 14 2.54 -4.89 -3.60
C PHE A 14 1.98 -3.81 -2.67
N GLY A 15 0.83 -4.02 -2.04
CA GLY A 15 0.37 -3.15 -0.95
C GLY A 15 1.23 -3.31 0.31
N GLY A 16 1.50 -4.57 0.69
CA GLY A 16 2.22 -4.93 1.91
C GLY A 16 3.65 -4.41 1.98
N ILE A 17 4.35 -4.25 0.85
CA ILE A 17 5.69 -3.65 0.87
C ILE A 17 5.72 -2.23 1.45
N HIS A 18 4.62 -1.46 1.35
CA HIS A 18 4.55 -0.12 1.94
C HIS A 18 4.54 -0.16 3.47
N CYS A 19 4.09 -1.27 4.06
CA CYS A 19 4.18 -1.47 5.51
C CYS A 19 5.63 -1.62 6.00
N ALA A 20 6.61 -1.89 5.13
CA ALA A 20 8.02 -1.92 5.54
C ALA A 20 8.51 -0.57 6.11
N ALA A 21 7.93 0.54 5.63
CA ALA A 21 8.23 1.88 6.12
C ALA A 21 7.43 2.28 7.38
N TRP A 22 6.87 1.32 8.13
CA TRP A 22 6.03 1.59 9.30
C TRP A 22 6.69 2.49 10.35
N PHE A 23 8.00 2.32 10.55
CA PHE A 23 8.81 3.04 11.52
C PHE A 23 9.74 4.08 10.89
N PHE A 24 9.59 4.38 9.60
CA PHE A 24 10.41 5.42 8.96
C PHE A 24 10.06 6.80 9.53
N SER A 25 11.04 7.69 9.52
CA SER A 25 10.86 9.09 9.90
C SER A 25 10.18 9.84 8.75
N PHE A 26 9.03 10.45 9.03
CA PHE A 26 8.34 11.36 8.12
C PHE A 26 8.51 12.81 8.62
N PRO A 27 8.39 13.82 7.74
CA PRO A 27 8.53 15.22 8.14
C PRO A 27 7.53 15.64 9.23
N THR A 28 6.32 15.07 9.20
CA THR A 28 5.30 15.28 10.22
C THR A 28 4.64 13.98 10.69
N TYR A 29 4.06 14.02 11.90
CA TYR A 29 3.29 12.89 12.44
C TYR A 29 2.04 12.57 11.59
N GLN A 30 1.39 13.58 11.02
CA GLN A 30 0.21 13.41 10.17
C GLN A 30 0.54 12.64 8.89
N GLU A 31 1.66 12.96 8.24
CA GLU A 31 2.16 12.23 7.07
C GLU A 31 2.50 10.78 7.41
N GLN A 32 3.13 10.52 8.56
CA GLN A 32 3.41 9.16 9.01
C GLN A 32 2.11 8.36 9.25
N MET A 33 1.11 8.97 9.90
CA MET A 33 -0.16 8.30 10.15
C MET A 33 -0.90 8.02 8.84
N LEU A 34 -0.92 9.00 7.93
CA LEU A 34 -1.53 8.88 6.62
C LEU A 34 -0.85 7.78 5.79
N TRP A 35 0.47 7.65 5.87
CA TRP A 35 1.21 6.53 5.27
C TRP A 35 0.73 5.19 5.82
N ARG A 36 0.67 5.03 7.15
CA ARG A 36 0.28 3.76 7.80
C ARG A 36 -1.13 3.34 7.42
N ILE A 37 -2.09 4.26 7.49
CA ILE A 37 -3.49 4.01 7.10
C ILE A 37 -3.55 3.63 5.62
N SER A 38 -2.83 4.35 4.77
CA SER A 38 -2.78 4.11 3.33
C SER A 38 -2.15 2.76 2.97
N ALA A 39 -1.06 2.38 3.65
CA ALA A 39 -0.37 1.11 3.48
C ALA A 39 -1.27 -0.08 3.88
N VAL A 40 -1.93 0.00 5.04
CA VAL A 40 -2.90 -1.03 5.45
C VAL A 40 -4.07 -1.07 4.49
N GLY A 41 -4.64 0.09 4.16
CA GLY A 41 -5.77 0.20 3.25
C GLY A 41 -5.50 -0.50 1.93
N ILE A 42 -4.39 -0.17 1.27
CA ILE A 42 -4.07 -0.73 -0.05
C ILE A 42 -3.78 -2.24 -0.04
N THR A 43 -3.26 -2.78 1.07
CA THR A 43 -3.06 -4.23 1.26
C THR A 43 -4.39 -4.97 1.33
N PHE A 44 -5.41 -4.39 1.97
CA PHE A 44 -6.70 -5.04 2.19
C PHE A 44 -7.78 -4.70 1.15
N THR A 45 -7.65 -3.61 0.39
CA THR A 45 -8.58 -3.24 -0.69
C THR A 45 -8.94 -4.41 -1.64
N PRO A 46 -8.01 -5.23 -2.17
CA PRO A 46 -8.39 -6.28 -3.11
C PRO A 46 -9.25 -7.39 -2.46
N TRP A 47 -9.21 -7.54 -1.13
CA TRP A 47 -10.04 -8.50 -0.40
C TRP A 47 -11.51 -8.08 -0.36
N VAL A 48 -11.80 -6.78 -0.35
CA VAL A 48 -13.16 -6.22 -0.36
C VAL A 48 -13.96 -6.70 -1.58
N CYS A 49 -13.34 -6.74 -2.75
CA CYS A 49 -13.99 -7.21 -3.98
C CYS A 49 -13.83 -8.72 -4.22
N PHE A 50 -12.93 -9.40 -3.47
CA PHE A 50 -12.69 -10.84 -3.64
C PHE A 50 -13.58 -11.69 -2.73
N LEU A 51 -13.70 -11.37 -1.44
CA LEU A 51 -14.44 -12.15 -0.45
C LEU A 51 -15.94 -12.34 -0.77
N PRO A 52 -16.67 -11.33 -1.31
CA PRO A 52 -18.10 -11.49 -1.63
C PRO A 52 -18.39 -12.59 -2.65
N LYS A 53 -17.39 -13.05 -3.41
CA LYS A 53 -17.55 -14.13 -4.40
C LYS A 53 -17.83 -15.50 -3.79
N PHE A 54 -17.62 -15.66 -2.48
CA PHE A 54 -17.92 -16.89 -1.75
C PHE A 54 -19.30 -16.86 -1.07
N ILE A 55 -20.03 -15.75 -1.19
CA ILE A 55 -21.40 -15.64 -0.67
C ILE A 55 -22.34 -16.40 -1.63
N PRO A 56 -23.22 -17.29 -1.13
CA PRO A 56 -24.13 -18.06 -1.97
C PRO A 56 -25.13 -17.14 -2.68
N ASP A 57 -25.49 -17.51 -3.93
CA ASP A 57 -26.33 -16.69 -4.79
C ASP A 57 -27.73 -16.41 -4.21
N SER A 58 -28.20 -17.25 -3.30
CA SER A 58 -29.48 -17.07 -2.58
C SER A 58 -29.52 -15.79 -1.72
N LEU A 59 -28.37 -15.23 -1.36
CA LEU A 59 -28.26 -13.99 -0.58
C LEU A 59 -28.05 -12.75 -1.45
N LEU A 60 -27.84 -12.88 -2.77
CA LEU A 60 -27.28 -11.82 -3.63
C LEU A 60 -28.17 -10.60 -3.92
N GLY A 61 -29.43 -10.55 -3.49
CA GLY A 61 -30.35 -9.45 -3.78
C GLY A 61 -29.85 -8.06 -3.30
N VAL A 62 -30.36 -7.59 -2.15
CA VAL A 62 -29.91 -6.31 -1.58
C VAL A 62 -28.42 -6.35 -1.20
N VAL A 63 -27.95 -7.51 -0.73
CA VAL A 63 -26.57 -7.71 -0.28
C VAL A 63 -25.57 -7.59 -1.45
N GLY A 64 -25.89 -8.12 -2.63
CA GLY A 64 -25.05 -7.99 -3.81
C GLY A 64 -24.94 -6.55 -4.29
N PHE A 65 -26.04 -5.78 -4.24
CA PHE A 65 -26.02 -4.35 -4.55
C PHE A 65 -25.11 -3.56 -3.59
N VAL A 66 -25.20 -3.84 -2.28
CA VAL A 66 -24.33 -3.22 -1.26
C VAL A 66 -22.86 -3.54 -1.52
N PHE A 67 -22.51 -4.81 -1.80
CA PHE A 67 -21.13 -5.18 -2.14
C PHE A 67 -20.65 -4.54 -3.44
N GLY A 68 -21.52 -4.40 -4.45
CA GLY A 68 -21.23 -3.70 -5.68
C GLY A 68 -20.86 -2.23 -5.42
N LEU A 69 -21.67 -1.53 -4.62
CA LEU A 69 -21.39 -0.15 -4.22
C LEU A 69 -20.09 -0.04 -3.40
N MET A 70 -19.89 -0.95 -2.44
CA MET A 70 -18.66 -1.01 -1.64
C MET A 70 -17.42 -1.21 -2.53
N CYS A 71 -17.50 -2.06 -3.55
CA CYS A 71 -16.40 -2.28 -4.49
C CYS A 71 -16.14 -1.02 -5.35
N MET A 72 -17.18 -0.30 -5.80
CA MET A 72 -17.00 0.96 -6.54
C MET A 72 -16.33 2.05 -5.69
N VAL A 73 -16.78 2.21 -4.44
CA VAL A 73 -16.15 3.12 -3.48
C VAL A 73 -14.69 2.73 -3.24
N SER A 74 -14.39 1.44 -3.14
CA SER A 74 -13.02 0.95 -2.94
C SER A 74 -12.07 1.28 -4.09
N VAL A 75 -12.56 1.35 -5.34
CA VAL A 75 -11.75 1.75 -6.51
C VAL A 75 -11.37 3.23 -6.42
N ILE A 76 -12.30 4.09 -6.02
CA ILE A 76 -12.04 5.53 -5.85
C ILE A 76 -11.03 5.74 -4.72
N LEU A 77 -11.25 5.07 -3.58
CA LEU A 77 -10.33 5.11 -2.44
C LEU A 77 -8.94 4.57 -2.81
N TYR A 78 -8.85 3.52 -3.63
CA TYR A 78 -7.58 2.99 -4.09
C TYR A 78 -6.76 4.02 -4.88
N ILE A 79 -7.39 4.76 -5.79
CA ILE A 79 -6.73 5.82 -6.56
C ILE A 79 -6.24 6.93 -5.63
N ALA A 80 -7.08 7.37 -4.69
CA ALA A 80 -6.71 8.40 -3.72
C ALA A 80 -5.53 7.97 -2.82
N VAL A 81 -5.60 6.76 -2.26
CA VAL A 81 -4.53 6.16 -1.44
C VAL A 81 -3.23 6.03 -2.23
N ARG A 82 -3.29 5.65 -3.51
CA ARG A 82 -2.10 5.62 -4.39
C ARG A 82 -1.48 7.00 -4.56
N ALA A 83 -2.29 8.02 -4.84
CA ALA A 83 -1.79 9.39 -4.97
C ALA A 83 -1.13 9.87 -3.67
N VAL A 84 -1.75 9.58 -2.52
CA VAL A 84 -1.21 9.89 -1.20
C VAL A 84 0.14 9.20 -0.98
N LEU A 85 0.24 7.89 -1.20
CA LEU A 85 1.51 7.16 -1.04
C LEU A 85 2.60 7.73 -1.96
N LEU A 86 2.27 8.08 -3.20
CA LEU A 86 3.19 8.73 -4.14
C LEU A 86 3.69 10.07 -3.61
N VAL A 87 2.79 10.96 -3.21
CA VAL A 87 3.14 12.27 -2.63
C VAL A 87 4.04 12.09 -1.40
N LEU A 88 3.66 11.17 -0.49
CA LEU A 88 4.41 10.92 0.73
C LEU A 88 5.82 10.36 0.44
N MET A 89 5.98 9.48 -0.56
CA MET A 89 7.32 9.02 -0.98
C MET A 89 8.22 10.18 -1.42
N PHE A 90 7.70 11.15 -2.18
CA PHE A 90 8.50 12.30 -2.57
C PHE A 90 8.83 13.21 -1.38
N THR A 91 7.91 13.38 -0.43
CA THR A 91 8.14 14.19 0.78
C THR A 91 9.20 13.60 1.70
N THR A 92 9.25 12.26 1.83
CA THR A 92 10.26 11.58 2.65
C THR A 92 11.62 11.56 1.97
N LEU A 93 11.68 11.38 0.65
CA LEU A 93 12.92 11.51 -0.13
C LEU A 93 13.53 12.91 -0.05
N ARG A 94 12.70 13.96 0.04
CA ARG A 94 13.17 15.34 0.18
C ARG A 94 13.82 15.62 1.53
N ASN A 95 13.39 14.91 2.59
CA ASN A 95 13.81 15.16 3.97
C ASN A 95 14.60 13.97 4.54
N LEU A 96 15.59 13.50 3.78
CA LEU A 96 16.47 12.42 4.21
C LEU A 96 17.38 12.87 5.37
N PRO A 97 17.87 11.93 6.20
CA PRO A 97 18.86 12.24 7.23
C PRO A 97 20.14 12.80 6.59
N SER A 98 20.84 13.68 7.32
CA SER A 98 22.06 14.34 6.83
C SER A 98 23.15 13.36 6.37
N ASP A 99 23.21 12.17 6.98
CA ASP A 99 24.13 11.09 6.58
C ASP A 99 23.87 10.54 5.18
N ALA A 100 22.63 10.59 4.68
CA ALA A 100 22.30 10.13 3.32
C ALA A 100 22.90 11.04 2.23
N TYR A 101 23.30 12.26 2.59
CA TYR A 101 23.96 13.20 1.67
C TYR A 101 25.49 13.12 1.72
N LYS A 102 26.06 12.37 2.66
CA LYS A 102 27.52 12.20 2.76
C LYS A 102 27.98 11.19 1.72
N ALA A 103 29.09 11.49 1.04
CA ALA A 103 29.71 10.54 0.13
C ALA A 103 30.16 9.29 0.91
N VAL A 104 29.69 8.12 0.49
CA VAL A 104 30.18 6.84 1.02
C VAL A 104 31.66 6.73 0.67
N LEU A 105 32.51 6.51 1.67
CA LEU A 105 33.94 6.31 1.46
C LEU A 105 34.18 4.88 0.94
N TRP A 106 33.94 4.69 -0.36
CA TRP A 106 34.03 3.39 -1.04
C TRP A 106 35.39 2.70 -0.88
N THR A 107 36.47 3.48 -0.71
CA THR A 107 37.82 2.95 -0.49
C THR A 107 37.96 2.13 0.79
N ASN A 108 37.10 2.35 1.80
CA ASN A 108 37.07 1.56 3.03
C ASN A 108 36.21 0.28 2.92
N LEU A 109 35.38 0.17 1.87
CA LEU A 109 34.53 -1.00 1.62
C LEU A 109 35.21 -2.03 0.71
N VAL A 110 36.28 -1.64 0.01
CA VAL A 110 37.11 -2.58 -0.75
C VAL A 110 37.92 -3.42 0.24
N PRO A 111 37.74 -4.75 0.29
CA PRO A 111 38.60 -5.61 1.08
C PRO A 111 40.03 -5.41 0.60
N HIS A 112 40.90 -5.00 1.51
CA HIS A 112 42.33 -4.94 1.29
C HIS A 112 42.81 -6.39 1.09
N LEU A 113 43.23 -6.71 -0.14
CA LEU A 113 43.91 -7.96 -0.46
C LEU A 113 45.36 -7.89 0.01
#